data_AF-A0A7X7EXZ5-F1
#
_entry.id   AF-A0A7X7EXZ5-F1
#
_cell.length_a   1.000
_cell.length_b   1.000
_cell.length_c   1.000
_cell.angle_alpha   90.00
_cell.angle_beta   90.00
_cell.angle_gamma   90.00
#
_symmetry.space_group_name_H-M   'P 1'
#
loop_
_entity.id
_entity.type
_entity.pdbx_description
1 polymer ?
#
loop_
_entity_poly.entity_id
_entity_poly.type
_entity_poly.pdbx_seq_one_letter_code
_entity_poly.pdbx_strand_id
1 'polypeptide(L)'
;MKYIIIIIASLLLSSCSPKPSAVRLAQRQTFTDVVTNKAGAGQEIELRFYGGPSLYYPLMAVWLENEEGRYIQTLFVPRAIATGVFKYGSNSTGKWIEASKRAPHTLPYWSHKRGIRAPDGLYMPDPDNPVADAYSGATPATSFVLKSRADNPLPSKFRVMFEVNQNWDWNEYWTNDKYPGNR
;
A
#
# COMPACT_ATOMS: atom_id res chain seq x y z
N MET A 1 -4.99 44.81 51.95
CA MET A 1 -5.79 44.66 50.71
C MET A 1 -4.87 45.08 49.56
N LYS A 2 -4.52 44.30 48.53
CA LYS A 2 -5.18 43.23 47.78
C LYS A 2 -4.12 42.27 47.24
N TYR A 3 -4.35 40.96 47.31
CA TYR A 3 -3.57 39.96 46.59
C TYR A 3 -4.09 39.88 45.14
N ILE A 4 -3.22 40.06 44.15
CA ILE A 4 -3.57 39.91 42.73
C ILE A 4 -3.35 38.44 42.38
N ILE A 5 -4.45 37.69 42.29
CA ILE A 5 -4.46 36.30 41.82
C ILE A 5 -4.49 36.34 40.28
N ILE A 6 -3.40 35.93 39.64
CA ILE A 6 -3.35 35.73 38.19
C ILE A 6 -3.94 34.35 37.91
N ILE A 7 -5.20 34.32 37.46
CA ILE A 7 -5.85 33.11 36.96
C ILE A 7 -5.36 32.88 35.52
N ILE A 8 -4.44 31.94 35.35
CA ILE A 8 -4.05 31.43 34.04
C ILE A 8 -5.19 30.54 33.55
N ALA A 9 -6.05 31.09 32.69
CA ALA A 9 -7.06 30.32 31.98
C ALA A 9 -6.36 29.45 30.94
N SER A 10 -6.15 28.17 31.27
CA SER A 10 -5.70 27.14 30.34
C SER A 10 -6.78 26.91 29.29
N LEU A 11 -6.62 27.53 28.12
CA LEU A 11 -7.40 27.18 26.93
C LEU A 11 -7.05 25.75 26.53
N LEU A 12 -7.95 24.83 26.85
CA LEU A 12 -7.97 23.48 26.29
C LEU A 12 -8.24 23.60 24.78
N LEU A 13 -7.17 23.66 23.99
CA LEU A 13 -7.25 23.47 22.54
C LEU A 13 -7.68 22.03 22.28
N SER A 14 -9.00 21.83 22.25
CA SER A 14 -9.60 20.60 21.75
C SER A 14 -9.25 20.49 20.27
N SER A 15 -8.27 19.66 19.94
CA SER A 15 -7.96 19.28 18.57
C SER A 15 -9.15 18.50 18.01
N CYS A 16 -10.11 19.22 17.45
CA CYS A 16 -11.16 18.63 16.63
C CYS A 16 -10.50 18.13 15.34
N SER A 17 -10.15 16.85 15.31
CA SER A 17 -9.97 16.15 14.02
C SER A 17 -11.33 16.19 13.31
N PRO A 18 -11.48 16.86 12.16
CA PRO A 18 -12.77 16.97 11.50
C PRO A 18 -13.23 15.57 11.10
N LYS A 19 -14.35 15.12 11.69
CA LYS A 19 -15.00 13.88 11.27
C LYS A 19 -15.28 13.98 9.76
N PRO A 20 -14.92 12.98 8.95
CA PRO A 20 -15.19 13.03 7.52
C PRO A 20 -16.68 13.22 7.28
N SER A 21 -17.03 14.08 6.31
CA SER A 21 -18.44 14.32 5.98
C SER A 21 -19.10 13.04 5.46
N ALA A 22 -20.41 12.91 5.66
CA ALA A 22 -21.20 11.77 5.18
C ALA A 22 -21.03 11.52 3.67
N VAL A 23 -20.88 12.57 2.88
CA VAL A 23 -20.61 12.50 1.42
C VAL A 23 -19.25 11.85 1.12
N ARG A 24 -18.21 12.21 1.88
CA ARG A 24 -16.86 11.66 1.70
C ARG A 24 -16.77 10.21 2.15
N LEU A 25 -17.53 9.84 3.18
CA LEU A 25 -17.74 8.46 3.62
C LEU A 25 -18.46 7.62 2.54
N ALA A 26 -19.56 8.13 1.99
CA ALA A 26 -20.31 7.46 0.94
C ALA A 26 -19.50 7.27 -0.35
N GLN A 27 -18.71 8.27 -0.75
CA GLN A 27 -17.80 8.15 -1.89
C GLN A 27 -16.73 7.10 -1.68
N ARG A 28 -16.21 6.92 -0.46
CA ARG A 28 -15.22 5.86 -0.16
C ARG A 28 -15.82 4.45 -0.20
N GLN A 29 -17.14 4.33 -0.09
CA GLN A 29 -17.87 3.07 -0.15
C GLN A 29 -18.24 2.64 -1.58
N THR A 30 -17.97 3.46 -2.60
CA THR A 30 -18.17 3.04 -3.99
C THR A 30 -17.14 1.98 -4.39
N PHE A 31 -17.60 0.93 -5.05
CA PHE A 31 -16.72 -0.11 -5.58
C PHE A 31 -16.15 0.30 -6.94
N THR A 32 -14.84 0.22 -7.07
CA THR A 32 -14.15 0.31 -8.36
C THR A 32 -13.65 -1.08 -8.77
N ASP A 33 -13.83 -1.45 -10.03
CA ASP A 33 -13.26 -2.69 -10.56
C ASP A 33 -11.78 -2.49 -10.91
N VAL A 34 -10.94 -3.37 -10.40
CA VAL A 34 -9.52 -3.49 -10.76
C VAL A 34 -9.38 -4.83 -11.45
N VAL A 35 -8.94 -4.82 -12.71
CA VAL A 35 -8.77 -6.07 -13.47
C VAL A 35 -7.33 -6.21 -13.92
N THR A 36 -6.68 -7.28 -13.49
CA THR A 36 -5.29 -7.60 -13.84
C THR A 36 -5.19 -8.96 -14.52
N ASN A 37 -4.11 -9.15 -15.27
CA ASN A 37 -3.74 -10.42 -15.90
C ASN A 37 -4.88 -11.18 -16.61
N LYS A 38 -5.73 -10.50 -17.39
CA LYS A 38 -6.86 -11.14 -18.10
C LYS A 38 -6.45 -12.30 -19.00
N ALA A 39 -5.20 -12.30 -19.47
CA ALA A 39 -4.65 -13.30 -20.38
C ALA A 39 -4.06 -14.54 -19.68
N GLY A 40 -4.11 -14.62 -18.34
CA GLY A 40 -3.63 -15.78 -17.60
C GLY A 40 -4.36 -17.07 -18.01
N ALA A 41 -3.72 -18.23 -17.80
CA ALA A 41 -4.31 -19.53 -18.14
C ALA A 41 -4.90 -20.26 -16.91
N GLY A 42 -4.70 -19.74 -15.70
CA GLY A 42 -5.15 -20.34 -14.46
C GLY A 42 -6.55 -19.92 -14.02
N GLN A 43 -6.85 -20.21 -12.75
CA GLN A 43 -8.10 -19.83 -12.09
C GLN A 43 -8.21 -18.32 -11.95
N GLU A 44 -9.45 -17.83 -11.96
CA GLU A 44 -9.75 -16.44 -11.64
C GLU A 44 -9.91 -16.27 -10.13
N ILE A 45 -9.31 -15.22 -9.60
CA ILE A 45 -9.35 -14.83 -8.20
C ILE A 45 -10.07 -13.50 -8.13
N GLU A 46 -11.16 -13.47 -7.36
CA GLU A 46 -11.88 -12.26 -7.00
C GLU A 46 -11.60 -11.90 -5.54
N LEU A 47 -11.08 -10.70 -5.30
CA LEU A 47 -10.91 -10.14 -3.96
C LEU A 47 -11.76 -8.87 -3.83
N ARG A 48 -12.65 -8.85 -2.85
CA ARG A 48 -13.46 -7.67 -2.53
C ARG A 48 -12.90 -6.98 -1.29
N PHE A 49 -12.44 -5.75 -1.47
CA PHE A 49 -11.95 -4.92 -0.38
C PHE A 49 -12.98 -3.85 -0.02
N TYR A 50 -13.33 -3.78 1.27
CA TYR A 50 -14.25 -2.80 1.83
C TYR A 50 -13.44 -1.70 2.52
N GLY A 51 -13.37 -0.54 1.87
CA GLY A 51 -12.66 0.63 2.37
C GLY A 51 -13.34 1.25 3.59
N GLY A 52 -12.60 1.36 4.69
CA GLY A 52 -13.06 2.06 5.89
C GLY A 52 -12.99 3.59 5.76
N PRO A 53 -13.59 4.33 6.72
CA PRO A 53 -13.52 5.80 6.78
C PRO A 53 -12.11 6.38 6.73
N SER A 54 -11.12 5.64 7.21
CA SER A 54 -9.72 6.07 7.29
C SER A 54 -8.90 5.73 6.04
N LEU A 55 -9.50 5.10 5.02
CA LEU A 55 -8.79 4.75 3.79
C LEU A 55 -8.31 6.02 3.07
N TYR A 56 -7.00 6.14 2.90
CA TYR A 56 -6.40 7.31 2.24
C TYR A 56 -5.10 6.93 1.53
N TYR A 57 -5.15 6.87 0.19
CA TYR A 57 -4.01 6.51 -0.67
C TYR A 57 -3.14 5.37 -0.12
N PRO A 58 -3.73 4.22 0.25
CA PRO A 58 -2.96 3.08 0.73
C PRO A 58 -2.03 2.56 -0.35
N LEU A 59 -0.90 2.00 0.06
CA LEU A 59 -0.10 1.13 -0.78
C LEU A 59 -0.44 -0.31 -0.38
N MET A 60 -0.45 -1.21 -1.36
CA MET A 60 -0.94 -2.57 -1.14
C MET A 60 -0.30 -3.57 -2.08
N ALA A 61 -0.37 -4.84 -1.70
CA ALA A 61 -0.05 -5.97 -2.55
C ALA A 61 -1.06 -7.09 -2.35
N VAL A 62 -1.48 -7.71 -3.45
CA VAL A 62 -2.21 -8.98 -3.46
C VAL A 62 -1.35 -10.00 -4.18
N TRP A 63 -1.11 -11.16 -3.58
CA TRP A 63 -0.33 -12.23 -4.17
C TRP A 63 -0.81 -13.61 -3.73
N LEU A 64 -0.29 -14.63 -4.40
CA LEU A 64 -0.57 -16.02 -4.11
C LEU A 64 0.63 -16.68 -3.43
N GLU A 65 0.35 -17.52 -2.44
CA GLU A 65 1.32 -18.43 -1.83
C GLU A 65 0.82 -19.86 -1.86
N ASN A 66 1.72 -20.83 -1.79
CA ASN A 66 1.38 -22.23 -1.55
C ASN A 66 1.15 -22.49 -0.03
N GLU A 67 0.84 -23.73 0.34
CA GLU A 67 0.60 -24.10 1.75
C GLU A 67 1.85 -23.95 2.63
N GLU A 68 3.05 -24.07 2.06
CA GLU A 68 4.32 -23.84 2.75
C GLU A 68 4.68 -22.35 2.86
N GLY A 69 3.84 -21.45 2.35
CA GLY A 69 4.08 -20.00 2.36
C GLY A 69 5.13 -19.54 1.36
N ARG A 70 5.42 -20.33 0.32
CA ARG A 70 6.26 -19.94 -0.81
C ARG A 70 5.45 -19.11 -1.79
N TYR A 71 6.04 -18.02 -2.27
CA TYR A 71 5.44 -17.14 -3.27
C TYR A 71 5.17 -17.91 -4.58
N ILE A 72 3.98 -17.68 -5.15
CA ILE A 72 3.58 -18.20 -6.47
C ILE A 72 3.62 -17.06 -7.49
N GLN A 73 2.80 -16.04 -7.30
CA GLN A 73 2.73 -14.89 -8.20
C GLN A 73 2.07 -13.68 -7.54
N THR A 74 2.34 -12.49 -8.06
CA THR A 74 1.59 -11.27 -7.72
C THR A 74 0.32 -11.21 -8.55
N LEU A 75 -0.77 -10.77 -7.92
CA LEU A 75 -2.06 -10.51 -8.57
C LEU A 75 -2.27 -9.02 -8.78
N PHE A 76 -1.83 -8.20 -7.82
CA PHE A 76 -1.94 -6.75 -7.91
C PHE A 76 -0.92 -6.03 -7.05
N VAL A 77 -0.30 -4.98 -7.61
CA VAL A 77 0.37 -3.90 -6.88
C VAL A 77 0.13 -2.56 -7.59
N PRO A 78 0.08 -1.43 -6.88
CA PRO A 78 0.05 -0.11 -7.53
C PRO A 78 1.25 0.10 -8.46
N ARG A 79 1.05 0.83 -9.57
CA ARG A 79 2.11 1.16 -10.55
C ARG A 79 3.35 1.78 -9.87
N ALA A 80 3.14 2.64 -8.88
CA ALA A 80 4.25 3.28 -8.16
C ALA A 80 5.10 2.27 -7.38
N ILE A 81 4.49 1.21 -6.84
CA ILE A 81 5.19 0.09 -6.20
C ILE A 81 5.85 -0.79 -7.27
N ALA A 82 5.11 -1.12 -8.33
CA ALA A 82 5.58 -1.99 -9.40
C ALA A 82 6.84 -1.48 -10.09
N THR A 83 6.98 -0.16 -10.22
CA THR A 83 8.07 0.49 -10.95
C THR A 83 9.11 1.16 -10.04
N GLY A 84 8.79 1.35 -8.76
CA GLY A 84 9.58 2.21 -7.86
C GLY A 84 9.53 3.70 -8.24
N VAL A 85 8.62 4.11 -9.11
CA VAL A 85 8.50 5.49 -9.62
C VAL A 85 7.25 6.16 -9.08
N PHE A 86 7.43 7.27 -8.38
CA PHE A 86 6.32 8.04 -7.80
C PHE A 86 6.11 9.32 -8.60
N LYS A 87 4.85 9.59 -8.98
CA LYS A 87 4.44 10.81 -9.69
C LYS A 87 4.89 12.11 -9.00
N TYR A 88 4.98 12.08 -7.67
CA TYR A 88 5.47 13.17 -6.83
C TYR A 88 6.70 12.70 -6.03
N GLY A 89 7.68 12.15 -6.74
CA GLY A 89 8.86 11.54 -6.15
C GLY A 89 9.93 12.56 -5.72
N SER A 90 10.04 13.69 -6.43
CA SER A 90 11.04 14.74 -6.15
C SER A 90 10.43 16.14 -6.23
N ASN A 91 10.93 17.05 -5.40
CA ASN A 91 10.63 18.49 -5.44
C ASN A 91 11.93 19.34 -5.47
N SER A 92 13.04 18.75 -5.90
CA SER A 92 14.37 19.38 -5.87
C SER A 92 14.45 20.69 -6.66
N THR A 93 13.59 20.86 -7.68
CA THR A 93 13.52 22.05 -8.54
C THR A 93 12.38 23.01 -8.15
N GLY A 94 11.80 22.85 -6.96
CA GLY A 94 10.63 23.62 -6.51
C GLY A 94 9.30 23.26 -7.19
N LYS A 95 9.30 22.22 -8.03
CA LYS A 95 8.10 21.60 -8.61
C LYS A 95 8.12 20.11 -8.35
N TRP A 96 6.98 19.54 -8.00
CA TRP A 96 6.83 18.10 -7.87
C TRP A 96 6.92 17.42 -9.24
N ILE A 97 7.87 16.51 -9.38
CA ILE A 97 8.10 15.72 -10.59
C ILE A 97 8.09 14.24 -10.27
N GLU A 98 7.86 13.45 -11.33
CA GLU A 98 8.02 12.02 -11.28
C GLU A 98 9.49 11.68 -11.03
N ALA A 99 9.74 10.80 -10.06
CA ALA A 99 11.09 10.35 -9.75
C ALA A 99 11.09 8.94 -9.17
N SER A 100 12.19 8.21 -9.40
CA SER A 100 12.46 6.96 -8.71
C SER A 100 12.60 7.24 -7.21
N LYS A 101 11.78 6.55 -6.42
CA LYS A 101 11.78 6.65 -4.96
C LYS A 101 11.24 5.34 -4.40
N ARG A 102 12.07 4.58 -3.71
CA ARG A 102 11.65 3.36 -3.03
C ARG A 102 11.46 3.61 -1.54
N ALA A 103 10.42 2.99 -0.98
CA ALA A 103 10.10 3.01 0.43
C ALA A 103 9.95 1.56 0.90
N PRO A 104 11.07 0.84 1.15
CA PRO A 104 11.06 -0.61 1.36
C PRO A 104 10.21 -1.05 2.56
N HIS A 105 10.05 -0.18 3.56
CA HIS A 105 9.19 -0.38 4.73
C HIS A 105 7.68 -0.35 4.42
N THR A 106 7.28 -0.03 3.19
CA THR A 106 5.85 0.05 2.83
C THR A 106 5.22 -1.34 2.68
N LEU A 107 5.84 -2.23 1.89
CA LEU A 107 5.31 -3.58 1.65
C LEU A 107 6.42 -4.62 1.88
N PRO A 108 6.99 -4.65 3.10
CA PRO A 108 8.16 -5.47 3.39
C PRO A 108 7.84 -6.96 3.29
N TYR A 109 6.63 -7.40 3.65
CA TYR A 109 6.31 -8.81 3.61
C TYR A 109 6.24 -9.32 2.17
N TRP A 110 5.43 -8.68 1.33
CA TRP A 110 5.28 -9.03 -0.07
C TRP A 110 6.60 -8.94 -0.84
N SER A 111 7.36 -7.86 -0.68
CA SER A 111 8.61 -7.67 -1.44
C SER A 111 9.64 -8.75 -1.10
N HIS A 112 9.81 -9.09 0.19
CA HIS A 112 10.68 -10.19 0.60
C HIS A 112 10.16 -11.55 0.14
N LYS A 113 8.84 -11.79 0.17
CA LYS A 113 8.23 -13.03 -0.35
C LYS A 113 8.48 -13.22 -1.84
N ARG A 114 8.40 -12.14 -2.63
CA ARG A 114 8.74 -12.15 -4.06
C ARG A 114 10.21 -12.53 -4.29
N GLY A 115 11.10 -12.18 -3.37
CA GLY A 115 12.48 -12.67 -3.33
C GLY A 115 13.41 -12.12 -4.44
N ILE A 116 12.96 -11.12 -5.20
CA ILE A 116 13.79 -10.48 -6.24
C ILE A 116 14.55 -9.33 -5.59
N ARG A 117 15.87 -9.48 -5.48
CA ARG A 117 16.78 -8.53 -4.83
C ARG A 117 17.48 -7.65 -5.88
N ALA A 118 17.33 -6.34 -5.74
CA ALA A 118 18.01 -5.34 -6.56
C ALA A 118 19.52 -5.23 -6.20
N PRO A 119 20.35 -4.60 -7.04
CA PRO A 119 21.79 -4.42 -6.79
C PRO A 119 22.12 -3.69 -5.49
N ASP A 120 21.24 -2.81 -5.02
CA ASP A 120 21.38 -2.08 -3.76
C ASP A 120 20.93 -2.88 -2.53
N GLY A 121 20.54 -4.14 -2.74
CA GLY A 121 20.16 -5.08 -1.69
C GLY A 121 18.68 -5.06 -1.31
N LEU A 122 17.90 -4.10 -1.82
CA LEU A 122 16.47 -3.99 -1.55
C LEU A 122 15.66 -5.03 -2.32
N TYR A 123 14.55 -5.46 -1.73
CA TYR A 123 13.56 -6.33 -2.41
C TYR A 123 12.41 -5.55 -3.07
N MET A 124 12.31 -4.25 -2.80
CA MET A 124 11.31 -3.38 -3.41
C MET A 124 11.66 -3.13 -4.89
N PRO A 125 10.68 -3.23 -5.83
CA PRO A 125 10.94 -3.02 -7.25
C PRO A 125 11.52 -1.65 -7.55
N ASP A 126 12.35 -1.60 -8.59
CA ASP A 126 12.93 -0.40 -9.16
C ASP A 126 12.68 -0.35 -10.68
N PRO A 127 13.05 0.75 -11.37
CA PRO A 127 12.81 0.87 -12.80
C PRO A 127 13.51 -0.21 -13.65
N ASP A 128 14.61 -0.79 -13.16
CA ASP A 128 15.39 -1.81 -13.86
C ASP A 128 14.80 -3.22 -13.63
N ASN A 129 14.12 -3.43 -12.50
CA ASN A 129 13.53 -4.70 -12.07
C ASN A 129 12.05 -4.55 -11.67
N PRO A 130 11.17 -4.04 -12.57
CA PRO A 130 9.80 -3.77 -12.22
C PRO A 130 8.98 -5.06 -12.05
N VAL A 131 7.80 -4.93 -11.43
CA VAL A 131 6.75 -5.93 -11.56
C VAL A 131 6.11 -5.77 -12.94
N ALA A 132 5.76 -6.89 -13.58
CA ALA A 132 5.12 -6.87 -14.89
C ALA A 132 3.83 -6.02 -14.86
N ASP A 133 3.62 -5.23 -15.92
CA ASP A 133 2.51 -4.29 -16.01
C ASP A 133 1.14 -4.99 -15.95
N ALA A 134 1.08 -6.27 -16.36
CA ALA A 134 -0.10 -7.11 -16.25
C ALA A 134 -0.65 -7.25 -14.82
N TYR A 135 0.19 -7.07 -13.79
CA TYR A 135 -0.20 -7.10 -12.37
C TYR A 135 -0.22 -5.71 -11.73
N SER A 136 -0.04 -4.64 -12.52
CA SER A 136 0.08 -3.28 -12.00
C SER A 136 -1.08 -2.39 -12.45
N GLY A 137 -1.38 -1.36 -11.66
CA GLY A 137 -2.45 -0.43 -11.99
C GLY A 137 -2.51 0.79 -11.10
N ALA A 138 -3.54 1.63 -11.30
CA ALA A 138 -3.79 2.76 -10.42
C ALA A 138 -4.13 2.27 -9.01
N THR A 139 -3.63 2.99 -7.99
CA THR A 139 -3.98 2.72 -6.60
C THR A 139 -5.48 2.93 -6.38
N PRO A 140 -6.25 1.92 -5.93
CA PRO A 140 -7.64 2.11 -5.56
C PRO A 140 -7.74 2.99 -4.31
N ALA A 141 -8.48 4.10 -4.42
CA ALA A 141 -8.69 5.05 -3.32
C ALA A 141 -10.03 4.85 -2.58
N THR A 142 -10.82 3.88 -3.00
CA THR A 142 -12.14 3.51 -2.46
C THR A 142 -12.20 2.00 -2.23
N SER A 143 -13.35 1.48 -1.78
CA SER A 143 -13.65 0.05 -1.93
C SER A 143 -13.41 -0.42 -3.37
N PHE A 144 -12.96 -1.66 -3.55
CA PHE A 144 -12.67 -2.19 -4.87
C PHE A 144 -12.90 -3.69 -4.97
N VAL A 145 -13.14 -4.14 -6.20
CA VAL A 145 -13.14 -5.57 -6.55
C VAL A 145 -11.94 -5.81 -7.46
N LEU A 146 -10.96 -6.55 -6.96
CA LEU A 146 -9.88 -7.06 -7.80
C LEU A 146 -10.33 -8.35 -8.47
N LYS A 147 -10.25 -8.40 -9.80
CA LYS A 147 -10.41 -9.61 -10.60
C LYS A 147 -9.08 -9.88 -11.30
N SER A 148 -8.43 -10.97 -10.96
CA SER A 148 -7.14 -11.34 -11.51
C SER A 148 -7.14 -12.80 -11.92
N ARG A 149 -6.46 -13.16 -13.01
CA ARG A 149 -6.27 -14.56 -13.38
C ARG A 149 -4.87 -15.00 -12.98
N ALA A 150 -4.73 -16.24 -12.51
CA ALA A 150 -3.42 -16.83 -12.32
C ALA A 150 -2.73 -17.09 -13.67
N ASP A 151 -1.40 -17.00 -13.72
CA ASP A 151 -0.63 -17.21 -14.94
C ASP A 151 -0.82 -18.63 -15.47
N ASN A 152 -0.79 -19.59 -14.53
CA ASN A 152 -0.90 -21.02 -14.77
C ASN A 152 -1.97 -21.63 -13.85
N PRO A 153 -2.47 -22.85 -14.15
CA PRO A 153 -3.31 -23.60 -13.23
C PRO A 153 -2.69 -23.70 -11.83
N LEU A 154 -3.44 -23.27 -10.82
CA LEU A 154 -3.02 -23.28 -9.42
C LEU A 154 -3.09 -24.68 -8.81
N PRO A 155 -2.32 -24.94 -7.74
CA PRO A 155 -2.49 -26.16 -6.95
C PRO A 155 -3.88 -26.24 -6.33
N SER A 156 -4.25 -27.44 -5.88
CA SER A 156 -5.55 -27.69 -5.23
C SER A 156 -5.79 -26.84 -3.98
N LYS A 157 -4.71 -26.48 -3.29
CA LYS A 157 -4.72 -25.59 -2.13
C LYS A 157 -3.65 -24.52 -2.31
N PHE A 158 -4.05 -23.29 -2.03
CA PHE A 158 -3.20 -22.11 -2.07
C PHE A 158 -3.76 -21.06 -1.11
N ARG A 159 -2.98 -20.01 -0.88
CA ARG A 159 -3.36 -18.87 -0.05
C ARG A 159 -3.42 -17.63 -0.92
N VAL A 160 -4.45 -16.82 -0.69
CA VAL A 160 -4.53 -15.46 -1.20
C VAL A 160 -4.08 -14.53 -0.09
N MET A 161 -3.03 -13.78 -0.35
CA MET A 161 -2.41 -12.89 0.61
C MET A 161 -2.72 -11.44 0.25
N PHE A 162 -2.88 -10.61 1.27
CA PHE A 162 -3.14 -9.19 1.12
C PHE A 162 -2.34 -8.40 2.16
N GLU A 163 -1.51 -7.49 1.69
CA GLU A 163 -0.77 -6.55 2.52
C GLU A 163 -1.22 -5.14 2.16
N VAL A 164 -1.47 -4.31 3.18
CA VAL A 164 -1.88 -2.92 3.05
C VAL A 164 -1.12 -2.09 4.06
N ASN A 165 -0.57 -0.96 3.61
CA ASN A 165 0.20 -0.05 4.44
C ASN A 165 0.17 1.37 3.85
N GLN A 166 0.72 2.34 4.57
CA GLN A 166 0.99 3.67 4.05
C GLN A 166 2.45 4.05 4.33
N ASN A 167 3.08 4.75 3.38
CA ASN A 167 4.45 5.20 3.57
C ASN A 167 4.51 6.20 4.74
N TRP A 168 5.45 6.01 5.67
CA TRP A 168 5.61 6.75 6.93
C TRP A 168 4.47 6.56 7.94
N ASP A 169 3.72 5.46 7.84
CA ASP A 169 2.76 5.05 8.86
C ASP A 169 3.49 4.43 10.06
N TRP A 170 3.80 5.26 11.06
CA TRP A 170 4.33 4.81 12.34
C TRP A 170 3.18 4.43 13.27
N ASN A 171 3.22 3.23 13.83
CA ASN A 171 2.24 2.78 14.81
C ASN A 171 2.92 1.96 15.92
N GLU A 172 2.15 1.53 16.93
CA GLU A 172 2.66 0.77 18.08
C GLU A 172 3.39 -0.54 17.66
N TYR A 173 3.06 -1.06 16.48
CA TYR A 173 3.64 -2.28 15.94
C TYR A 173 4.81 -2.03 14.97
N TRP A 174 5.00 -0.83 14.43
CA TRP A 174 6.09 -0.53 13.47
C TRP A 174 6.66 0.89 13.59
N THR A 175 7.99 0.99 13.70
CA THR A 175 8.78 2.23 13.65
C THR A 175 10.02 1.99 12.79
N ASN A 176 10.54 3.00 12.09
CA ASN A 176 11.68 2.83 11.16
C ASN A 176 12.91 2.15 11.79
N ASP A 177 13.07 2.26 13.11
CA ASP A 177 14.21 1.72 13.86
C ASP A 177 13.95 0.32 14.44
N LYS A 178 12.75 -0.25 14.29
CA LYS A 178 12.40 -1.53 14.92
C LYS A 178 13.12 -2.74 14.29
N TYR A 179 13.59 -2.64 13.05
CA TYR A 179 14.41 -3.67 12.39
C TYR A 179 15.64 -3.08 11.67
N PRO A 180 16.67 -2.61 12.42
CA PRO A 180 17.78 -1.83 11.85
C PRO A 180 18.68 -2.65 10.90
N GLY A 181 18.61 -3.99 10.97
CA GLY A 181 19.34 -4.92 10.11
C GLY A 181 18.57 -5.43 8.88
N ASN A 182 17.28 -5.15 8.75
CA ASN A 182 16.48 -5.47 7.55
C ASN A 182 16.59 -4.33 6.54
N ARG A 183 17.79 -4.15 5.99
CA ARG A 183 18.06 -3.25 4.87
C ARG A 183 18.02 -4.02 3.57
#